data_AF-A0A6H9YI29-F1
#
_entry.id   AF-A0A6H9YI29-F1
#
_cell.length_a   1.000
_cell.length_b   1.000
_cell.length_c   1.000
_cell.angle_alpha   90.00
_cell.angle_beta   90.00
_cell.angle_gamma   90.00
#
_symmetry.space_group_name_H-M   'P 1'
#
loop_
_entity.id
_entity.type
_entity.pdbx_description
1 polymer ?
#
loop_
_entity_poly.entity_id
_entity_poly.type
_entity_poly.pdbx_seq_one_letter_code
_entity_poly.pdbx_strand_id
1 'polypeptide(L)' 'MLGVKASWLRRKAAARAIPCTFLGKHLRFSRADLEAIITAGEQSPRQKRHRSG' A
#
# COMPACT_ATOMS: atom_id res chain seq x y z
N MET A 1 -4.59 -13.60 -3.26
CA MET A 1 -3.19 -13.30 -2.86
C MET A 1 -2.85 -11.91 -3.39
N LEU A 2 -2.25 -11.02 -2.59
CA LEU A 2 -2.17 -9.57 -2.88
C LEU A 2 -1.18 -9.15 -4.00
N GLY A 3 -0.29 -10.04 -4.45
CA GLY A 3 0.66 -9.74 -5.54
C GLY A 3 1.75 -8.70 -5.23
N VAL A 4 1.81 -8.13 -4.02
CA VAL A 4 2.80 -7.12 -3.62
C VAL A 4 3.81 -7.64 -2.60
N LYS A 5 5.03 -7.11 -2.64
CA LYS A 5 6.09 -7.42 -1.66
C LYS A 5 5.72 -6.87 -0.27
N ALA A 6 5.96 -7.65 0.78
CA ALA A 6 5.72 -7.23 2.17
C ALA A 6 6.50 -5.97 2.58
N SER A 7 7.72 -5.77 2.05
CA SER A 7 8.50 -4.55 2.30
C SER A 7 7.85 -3.29 1.73
N TRP A 8 7.20 -3.39 0.57
CA TRP A 8 6.43 -2.28 -0.01
C TRP A 8 5.23 -1.93 0.85
N LEU A 9 4.48 -2.94 1.31
CA LEU A 9 3.35 -2.74 2.23
C LEU A 9 3.79 -2.02 3.51
N ARG A 10 4.87 -2.50 4.15
CA ARG A 10 5.40 -1.85 5.36
C ARG A 10 5.78 -0.40 5.11
N ARG A 11 6.50 -0.11 4.02
CA ARG A 11 6.93 1.26 3.68
C ARG A 11 5.75 2.19 3.41
N LYS A 12 4.74 1.72 2.66
CA LYS A 12 3.54 2.52 2.35
C LYS A 12 2.65 2.72 3.57
N ALA A 13 2.49 1.70 4.41
CA ALA A 13 1.74 1.79 5.66
C ALA A 13 2.42 2.77 6.65
N ALA A 14 3.75 2.67 6.81
CA ALA A 14 4.51 3.63 7.62
C ALA A 14 4.36 5.07 7.11
N ALA A 15 4.34 5.27 5.80
CA ALA A 15 4.07 6.56 5.17
C ALA A 15 2.58 6.95 5.14
N ARG A 16 1.68 6.14 5.73
CA ARG A 16 0.21 6.30 5.71
C ARG A 16 -0.37 6.50 4.30
N ALA A 17 0.30 5.94 3.30
CA ALA A 17 -0.04 6.09 1.89
C ALA A 17 -0.94 4.97 1.35
N ILE A 18 -1.34 4.03 2.22
CA ILE A 18 -2.34 2.99 1.98
C ILE A 18 -3.20 2.84 3.24
N PRO A 19 -4.46 2.43 3.12
CA PRO A 19 -5.29 2.13 4.28
C PRO A 19 -4.77 0.87 4.99
N CYS A 20 -4.62 0.95 6.31
CA CYS A 20 -4.26 -0.17 7.18
C CYS A 20 -4.61 0.14 8.63
N THR A 21 -4.92 -0.90 9.39
CA THR A 21 -5.12 -0.81 10.84
C THR A 21 -3.84 -1.23 11.55
N PHE A 22 -3.34 -0.37 12.44
CA PHE A 22 -2.21 -0.69 13.30
C PHE A 22 -2.69 -1.49 14.51
N LEU A 23 -2.17 -2.70 14.67
CA LEU A 23 -2.40 -3.56 15.82
C LEU A 23 -1.07 -3.74 16.55
N GLY A 24 -0.68 -2.72 17.32
CA GLY A 24 0.65 -2.62 17.91
C GLY A 24 1.73 -2.63 16.81
N LYS A 25 2.63 -3.62 16.84
CA LYS A 25 3.69 -3.81 15.83
C LYS A 25 3.22 -4.46 14.53
N HIS A 26 1.96 -4.89 14.46
CA HIS A 26 1.40 -5.57 13.30
C HIS A 26 0.53 -4.64 12.48
N LEU A 27 0.50 -4.88 11.18
CA LEU A 27 -0.43 -4.25 10.26
C LEU A 27 -1.54 -5.26 9.94
N ARG A 28 -2.78 -4.82 10.07
CA ARG A 28 -3.95 -5.58 9.65
C ARG A 28 -4.61 -4.87 8.48
N PHE A 29 -5.04 -5.64 7.50
CA PHE A 29 -5.84 -5.18 6.38
C PHE A 29 -7.20 -5.86 6.47
N SER A 30 -8.25 -5.06 6.57
CA SER A 30 -9.62 -5.52 6.34
C SER A 30 -9.85 -5.74 4.85
N ARG A 31 -10.93 -6.41 4.50
CA ARG A 31 -11.30 -6.60 3.09
C ARG A 31 -11.47 -5.26 2.35
N ALA A 32 -12.06 -4.26 3.00
CA ALA A 32 -12.21 -2.92 2.44
C ALA A 32 -10.85 -2.25 2.17
N ASP A 33 -9.88 -2.42 3.08
CA ASP A 33 -8.53 -1.89 2.88
C ASP A 33 -7.85 -2.53 1.65
N LEU A 34 -8.06 -3.84 1.46
CA LEU A 34 -7.52 -4.56 0.31
C LEU A 34 -8.15 -4.09 -1.00
N GLU A 35 -9.46 -3.92 -1.04
CA GLU A 35 -10.19 -3.43 -2.22
C GLU A 35 -9.73 -2.00 -2.58
N ALA A 36 -9.51 -1.14 -1.59
CA ALA A 36 -8.97 0.20 -1.80
C ALA A 36 -7.52 0.17 -2.32
N ILE A 37 -6.67 -0.72 -1.81
CA ILE A 37 -5.29 -0.90 -2.29
C ILE A 37 -5.27 -1.40 -3.74
N ILE A 38 -6.15 -2.34 -4.09
CA ILE A 38 -6.28 -2.86 -5.47
C ILE A 38 -6.73 -1.73 -6.41
N THR A 39 -7.81 -1.03 -6.05
CA THR A 39 -8.35 0.10 -6.83
C THR A 39 -7.30 1.19 -7.05
N ALA A 40 -6.56 1.56 -6.01
CA ALA A 40 -5.48 2.54 -6.10
C ALA A 40 -4.31 2.05 -6.97
N GLY A 41 -4.05 0.73 -6.99
CA GLY A 41 -3.05 0.10 -7.85
C GLY A 41 -3.47 0.12 -9.33
N GLU A 42 -4.73 -0.16 -9.62
CA GLU A 42 -5.31 -0.10 -10.97
C GLU A 42 -5.31 1.34 -11.52
N GLN A 43 -5.54 2.32 -10.65
CA GLN A 43 -5.46 3.75 -10.97
C GLN A 43 -4.03 4.30 -11.11
N SER A 44 -2.99 3.48 -10.93
CA SER A 44 -1.61 3.90 -11.10
C SER A 44 -1.00 3.35 -12.41
N PRO A 45 -1.31 3.93 -13.59
CA PRO A 45 -0.59 3.58 -14.81
C PRO A 45 0.87 4.04 -14.79
N ARG A 46 1.27 4.87 -13.82
CA ARG A 46 2.58 5.53 -13.79
C ARG A 46 2.91 5.88 -12.35
N GLN A 47 3.70 5.05 -11.67
CA GLN A 47 4.70 5.61 -10.77
C GLN A 47 5.60 6.47 -11.67
N LYS A 48 5.21 7.74 -11.87
CA LYS A 48 6.05 8.75 -12.50
C LYS A 48 7.38 8.63 -11.78
N ARG A 49 8.39 8.24 -12.54
CA ARG A 49 9.80 8.27 -12.16
C ARG A 49 10.08 9.70 -11.71
N HIS A 50 9.91 9.99 -10.42
CA HIS A 50 10.60 11.10 -9.80
C HIS A 50 12.07 10.68 -9.70
N ARG A 51 12.74 10.68 -10.86
CA ARG A 51 14.15 11.06 -10.92
C ARG A 51 14.12 12.59 -10.93
N SER A 52 14.31 13.15 -9.76
CA SER A 52 14.78 14.52 -9.60
C SER A 52 16.17 14.36 -8.97
N GLY A 53 17.20 14.74 -9.72
CA GLY A 53 18.62 14.50 -9.40
C GLY A 53 19.32 13.86 -10.58
#